data_AF-A0A0S7BRH6-F1
#
_entry.id   AF-A0A0S7BRH6-F1
#
_cell.length_a   1.000
_cell.length_b   1.000
_cell.length_c   1.000
_cell.angle_alpha   90.00
_cell.angle_beta   90.00
_cell.angle_gamma   90.00
#
_symmetry.space_group_name_H-M   'P 1'
#
loop_
_entity.id
_entity.type
_entity.pdbx_description
1 polymer ?
#
loop_
_entity_poly.entity_id
_entity_poly.type
_entity_poly.pdbx_seq_one_letter_code
_entity_poly.pdbx_strand_id
1 'polypeptide(L)'
;MNGSEFYIEIASRQLCKKGETICGDVFLSRKIQEENRIITVLSDGLGSGVRANVLATLTATMGLNFTMERYPHERTARTILDTLPVDRERKISYATFTIVDSDADGETRIVNFDNPAPLVIRDCKVLKTNQTKLVINRRVARKRELACSTFLARREDRIILMSDGISQSGIGTSMYPFGWDMAATGDWVCHLLQQEPGISAADLSGRMVERAHANDIYSANDDTSCVVIYFRRPRRLLLCSGPPYHNADDHRLAKIVESFSGQKVLCGGTTAEIVARETGRGIEVSLETMSDGIPPVSRMKGVDLVTEGVLTLGRVSARLEEGVSLPVKGRDAASALLRLLLNNDQIYLLAGTRINEAHQDPSLPVELEIRRNVVKKIKRLLEDRYLKEVHLDFI
;
A
#
# COMPACT_ATOMS: atom_id res chain seq x y z
N MET A 1 -13.62 12.29 21.46
CA MET A 1 -13.33 11.30 20.41
C MET A 1 -13.59 12.01 19.09
N ASN A 2 -12.55 12.56 18.45
CA ASN A 2 -12.71 13.35 17.22
C ASN A 2 -13.08 12.42 16.06
N GLY A 3 -14.24 12.67 15.44
CA GLY A 3 -14.89 11.78 14.48
C GLY A 3 -14.37 11.87 13.04
N SER A 4 -13.10 12.21 12.81
CA SER A 4 -12.59 12.54 11.47
C SER A 4 -11.28 11.87 11.05
N GLU A 5 -10.67 10.98 11.83
CA GLU A 5 -9.47 10.27 11.35
C GLU A 5 -9.85 9.17 10.34
N PHE A 6 -9.62 9.44 9.06
CA PHE A 6 -9.48 8.39 8.05
C PHE A 6 -8.02 7.97 7.97
N TYR A 7 -7.81 6.66 7.81
CA TYR A 7 -6.54 6.10 7.42
C TYR A 7 -6.34 6.33 5.91
N ILE A 8 -5.16 6.83 5.55
CA ILE A 8 -4.78 7.05 4.16
C ILE A 8 -3.94 5.85 3.71
N GLU A 9 -4.57 4.94 2.97
CA GLU A 9 -3.87 3.81 2.34
C GLU A 9 -3.23 4.29 1.03
N ILE A 10 -1.94 4.02 0.85
CA ILE A 10 -1.22 4.37 -0.38
C ILE A 10 -0.54 3.12 -0.91
N ALA A 11 -0.75 2.85 -2.19
CA ALA A 11 -0.04 1.80 -2.88
C ALA A 11 0.27 2.22 -4.31
N SER A 12 1.35 1.67 -4.85
CA SER A 12 1.75 1.85 -6.23
C SER A 12 1.98 0.51 -6.90
N ARG A 13 1.74 0.49 -8.22
CA ARG A 13 2.17 -0.58 -9.11
C ARG A 13 2.92 0.06 -10.27
N GLN A 14 4.08 -0.50 -10.61
CA GLN A 14 4.89 -0.08 -11.73
C GLN A 14 5.24 -1.30 -12.59
N LEU A 15 5.27 -1.10 -13.90
CA LEU A 15 5.67 -2.08 -14.90
C LEU A 15 6.67 -1.42 -15.84
N CYS A 16 7.85 -2.02 -15.96
CA CYS A 16 8.89 -1.50 -16.86
C CYS A 16 8.48 -1.68 -18.32
N LYS A 17 8.89 -0.73 -19.16
CA LYS A 17 8.84 -0.88 -20.61
C LYS A 17 9.53 -2.17 -21.07
N LYS A 18 8.98 -2.79 -22.11
CA LYS A 18 9.59 -3.97 -22.74
C LYS A 18 11.04 -3.68 -23.18
N GLY A 19 11.95 -4.53 -22.72
CA GLY A 19 13.38 -4.44 -23.02
C GLY A 19 14.18 -3.64 -22.01
N GLU A 20 13.52 -2.93 -21.10
CA GLU A 20 14.17 -2.21 -20.00
C GLU A 20 14.10 -3.01 -18.70
N THR A 21 15.21 -3.03 -17.96
CA THR A 21 15.28 -3.68 -16.64
C THR A 21 14.80 -2.76 -15.52
N ILE A 22 14.89 -1.44 -15.73
CA ILE A 22 14.62 -0.42 -14.73
C ILE A 22 13.50 0.49 -15.24
N CYS A 23 12.50 0.73 -14.40
CA CYS A 23 11.40 1.62 -14.71
C CYS A 23 11.88 3.08 -14.68
N GLY A 24 11.60 3.84 -15.75
CA GLY A 24 11.85 5.27 -15.85
C GLY A 24 11.04 6.11 -14.86
N ASP A 25 9.92 5.58 -14.38
CA ASP A 25 9.05 6.22 -13.40
C ASP A 25 9.50 5.97 -11.97
N VAL A 26 9.32 6.97 -11.11
CA VAL A 26 9.65 6.90 -9.69
C VAL A 26 8.46 7.36 -8.84
N PHE A 27 8.08 6.50 -7.90
CA PHE A 27 7.13 6.80 -6.85
C PHE A 27 7.86 6.95 -5.50
N LEU A 28 7.58 8.03 -4.78
CA LEU A 28 8.01 8.24 -3.40
C LEU A 28 6.81 8.62 -2.54
N SER A 29 6.75 8.09 -1.32
CA SER A 29 5.77 8.51 -0.33
C SER A 29 6.43 8.60 1.06
N ARG A 30 6.07 9.62 1.83
CA ARG A 30 6.59 9.83 3.19
C ARG A 30 5.48 10.31 4.11
N LYS A 31 5.31 9.59 5.22
CA LYS A 31 4.46 9.99 6.35
C LYS A 31 5.29 10.79 7.36
N ILE A 32 4.83 11.98 7.70
CA ILE A 32 5.37 12.85 8.74
C ILE A 32 4.48 12.66 9.97
N GLN A 33 4.95 11.90 10.95
CA GLN A 33 4.14 11.48 12.09
C GLN A 33 3.73 12.66 12.98
N GLU A 34 4.64 13.61 13.18
CA GLU A 34 4.46 14.78 14.03
C GLU A 34 3.36 15.72 13.50
N GLU A 35 3.15 15.72 12.18
CA GLU A 35 2.18 16.57 11.50
C GLU A 35 0.93 15.80 11.05
N ASN A 36 0.87 14.48 11.26
CA ASN A 36 -0.16 13.61 10.69
C ASN A 36 -0.40 13.87 9.19
N ARG A 37 0.69 14.06 8.45
CA ARG A 37 0.69 14.50 7.05
C ARG A 37 1.42 13.49 6.18
N ILE A 38 0.93 13.26 4.98
CA ILE A 38 1.53 12.34 4.03
C ILE A 38 1.71 13.04 2.69
N ILE A 39 2.94 12.97 2.19
CA ILE A 39 3.32 13.51 0.89
C ILE A 39 3.63 12.35 -0.03
N THR A 40 2.98 12.35 -1.19
CA THR A 40 3.14 11.34 -2.24
C THR A 40 3.56 12.02 -3.53
N VAL A 41 4.57 11.48 -4.20
CA VAL A 41 5.09 11.99 -5.46
C VAL A 41 5.20 10.86 -6.46
N LEU A 42 4.63 11.07 -7.65
CA LEU A 42 4.87 10.24 -8.83
C LEU A 42 5.58 11.11 -9.86
N SER A 43 6.75 10.69 -10.33
CA SER A 43 7.48 11.35 -11.40
C SER A 43 7.75 10.38 -12.52
N ASP A 44 7.52 10.81 -13.75
CA ASP A 44 7.81 10.07 -14.97
C ASP A 44 8.98 10.77 -15.66
N GLY A 45 10.05 10.00 -15.87
CA GLY A 45 11.30 10.47 -16.45
C GLY A 45 11.25 10.31 -17.96
N LEU A 46 11.65 11.34 -18.70
CA LEU A 46 11.58 11.32 -20.16
C LEU A 46 12.30 10.11 -20.76
N GLY A 47 11.53 9.26 -21.45
CA GLY A 47 12.01 8.02 -22.04
C GLY A 47 11.82 6.84 -21.09
N SER A 48 12.78 5.93 -21.06
CA SER A 48 12.71 4.75 -20.19
C SER A 48 14.10 4.33 -19.73
N GLY A 49 14.18 3.40 -18.78
CA GLY A 49 15.45 2.86 -18.31
C GLY A 49 16.20 3.78 -17.34
N VAL A 50 17.51 3.55 -17.20
CA VAL A 50 18.36 4.18 -16.17
C VAL A 50 18.33 5.71 -16.23
N ARG A 51 18.39 6.29 -17.43
CA ARG A 51 18.45 7.76 -17.59
C ARG A 51 17.15 8.42 -17.13
N ALA A 52 16.01 7.86 -17.54
CA ALA A 52 14.69 8.30 -17.11
C ALA A 52 14.56 8.18 -15.58
N ASN A 53 14.94 7.02 -15.04
CA ASN A 53 14.86 6.75 -13.60
C ASN A 53 15.66 7.74 -12.75
N VAL A 54 16.88 8.12 -13.17
CA VAL A 54 17.70 9.12 -12.45
C VAL A 54 17.03 10.49 -12.44
N LEU A 55 16.44 10.90 -13.56
CA LEU A 55 15.73 12.19 -13.69
C LEU A 55 14.44 12.22 -12.87
N ALA A 56 13.67 11.12 -12.91
CA ALA A 56 12.47 10.95 -12.10
C ALA A 56 12.82 10.89 -10.60
N THR A 57 13.93 10.24 -10.22
CA THR A 57 14.41 10.18 -8.82
C THR A 57 14.76 11.57 -8.29
N LEU A 58 15.52 12.36 -9.06
CA LEU A 58 15.87 13.73 -8.67
C LEU A 58 14.60 14.58 -8.51
N THR A 59 13.68 14.49 -9.46
CA THR A 59 12.41 15.22 -9.47
C THR A 59 11.54 14.85 -8.27
N ALA A 60 11.32 13.55 -8.04
CA ALA A 60 10.51 13.06 -6.94
C ALA A 60 11.12 13.43 -5.58
N THR A 61 12.45 13.33 -5.45
CA THR A 61 13.17 13.68 -4.21
C THR A 61 13.07 15.18 -3.91
N MET A 62 13.26 16.04 -4.91
CA MET A 62 13.09 17.49 -4.75
C MET A 62 11.65 17.85 -4.41
N GLY A 63 10.68 17.26 -5.12
CA GLY A 63 9.25 17.46 -4.87
C GLY A 63 8.85 17.07 -3.45
N LEU A 64 9.34 15.92 -2.97
CA LEU A 64 9.11 15.45 -1.62
C LEU A 64 9.69 16.41 -0.58
N ASN A 65 11.01 16.69 -0.66
CA ASN A 65 11.72 17.48 0.35
C ASN A 65 11.22 18.93 0.40
N PHE A 66 11.00 19.59 -0.74
CA PHE A 66 10.48 20.95 -0.74
C PHE A 66 9.05 21.04 -0.20
N THR A 67 8.22 20.02 -0.46
CA THR A 67 6.86 19.97 0.09
C THR A 67 6.90 19.74 1.60
N MET A 68 7.82 18.89 2.10
CA MET A 68 8.04 18.72 3.55
C MET A 68 8.38 20.04 4.23
N GLU A 69 9.31 20.80 3.65
CA GLU A 69 9.75 22.12 4.13
C GLU A 69 8.73 23.25 3.87
N ARG A 70 7.50 22.90 3.44
CA ARG A 70 6.39 23.83 3.17
C ARG A 70 6.74 24.95 2.17
N TYR A 71 7.62 24.67 1.21
CA TYR A 71 7.87 25.60 0.12
C TYR A 71 6.60 25.77 -0.73
N PRO A 72 6.28 27.00 -1.18
CA PRO A 72 5.16 27.21 -2.08
C PRO A 72 5.27 26.34 -3.33
N HIS A 73 4.18 25.69 -3.73
CA HIS A 73 4.17 24.72 -4.83
C HIS A 73 4.70 25.28 -6.16
N GLU A 74 4.40 26.55 -6.46
CA GLU A 74 4.94 27.26 -7.61
C GLU A 74 6.47 27.33 -7.60
N ARG A 75 7.04 27.64 -6.43
CA ARG A 75 8.48 27.74 -6.23
C ARG A 75 9.13 26.37 -6.31
N THR A 76 8.50 25.36 -5.72
CA THR A 76 8.91 23.94 -5.83
C THR A 76 8.98 23.52 -7.30
N ALA A 77 7.89 23.68 -8.04
CA ALA A 77 7.82 23.32 -9.45
C ALA A 77 8.86 24.08 -10.29
N ARG A 78 8.99 25.40 -10.08
CA ARG A 78 9.99 26.21 -10.79
C ARG A 78 11.42 25.76 -10.49
N THR A 79 11.75 25.46 -9.24
CA THR A 79 13.09 25.03 -8.84
C THR A 79 13.45 23.68 -9.44
N ILE A 80 12.50 22.72 -9.43
CA ILE A 80 12.63 21.44 -10.11
C ILE A 80 12.92 21.68 -11.60
N LEU A 81 12.10 22.50 -12.25
CA LEU A 81 12.24 22.77 -13.69
C LEU A 81 13.55 23.47 -14.04
N ASP A 82 14.02 24.40 -13.20
CA ASP A 82 15.27 25.12 -13.42
C ASP A 82 16.50 24.22 -13.20
N THR A 83 16.39 23.21 -12.33
CA THR A 83 17.46 22.26 -12.01
C THR A 83 17.55 21.12 -13.03
N LEU A 84 16.42 20.67 -13.56
CA LEU A 84 16.39 19.66 -14.61
C LEU A 84 17.02 20.21 -15.89
N PRO A 85 17.85 19.41 -16.59
CA PRO A 85 18.41 19.85 -17.86
C PRO A 85 17.28 20.10 -18.90
N VAL A 86 17.61 20.59 -20.09
CA VAL A 86 16.64 20.64 -21.20
C VAL A 86 17.08 19.67 -22.27
N ASP A 87 16.15 18.87 -22.78
CA ASP A 87 16.43 18.07 -23.97
C ASP A 87 16.71 19.02 -25.14
N ARG A 88 17.91 18.95 -25.70
CA ARG A 88 18.36 19.86 -26.77
C ARG A 88 17.63 19.59 -28.08
N GLU A 89 17.18 18.36 -28.33
CA GLU A 89 16.48 17.96 -29.56
C GLU A 89 14.97 18.21 -29.44
N ARG A 90 14.36 17.82 -28.31
CA ARG A 90 12.90 17.89 -28.13
C ARG A 90 12.40 19.16 -27.44
N LYS A 91 13.29 19.95 -26.83
CA LYS A 91 12.96 21.17 -26.05
C LYS A 91 11.91 20.94 -24.95
N ILE A 92 11.85 19.72 -24.41
CA ILE A 92 10.94 19.35 -23.33
C ILE A 92 11.67 19.18 -22.00
N SER A 93 10.97 19.39 -20.88
CA SER A 93 11.47 19.07 -19.54
C SER A 93 11.73 17.57 -19.46
N TYR A 94 12.82 17.18 -18.80
CA TYR A 94 13.26 15.79 -18.68
C TYR A 94 12.42 14.93 -17.73
N ALA A 95 11.49 15.50 -16.98
CA ALA A 95 10.59 14.75 -16.13
C ALA A 95 9.28 15.52 -15.92
N THR A 96 8.21 14.76 -15.78
CA THR A 96 6.88 15.19 -15.34
C THR A 96 6.70 14.76 -13.88
N PHE A 97 5.74 15.36 -13.18
CA PHE A 97 5.46 14.95 -11.81
C PHE A 97 4.04 15.31 -11.35
N THR A 98 3.58 14.53 -10.38
CA THR A 98 2.40 14.84 -9.58
C THR A 98 2.77 14.73 -8.11
N ILE A 99 2.50 15.76 -7.33
CA ILE A 99 2.66 15.79 -5.88
C ILE A 99 1.27 15.85 -5.25
N VAL A 100 1.00 14.95 -4.31
CA VAL A 100 -0.19 14.98 -3.45
C VAL A 100 0.27 15.16 -2.02
N ASP A 101 -0.25 16.21 -1.38
CA ASP A 101 0.02 16.56 0.00
C ASP A 101 -1.31 16.49 0.76
N SER A 102 -1.42 15.58 1.72
CA SER A 102 -2.65 15.36 2.49
C SER A 102 -2.36 15.33 3.98
N ASP A 103 -3.11 16.10 4.75
CA ASP A 103 -3.12 16.01 6.21
C ASP A 103 -4.24 15.08 6.72
N ALA A 104 -4.24 14.82 8.03
CA ALA A 104 -5.26 13.99 8.68
C ALA A 104 -6.63 14.66 8.82
N ASP A 105 -6.71 15.98 8.67
CA ASP A 105 -7.99 16.70 8.63
C ASP A 105 -8.66 16.58 7.25
N GLY A 106 -7.89 16.18 6.24
CA GLY A 106 -8.33 15.85 4.90
C GLY A 106 -8.11 16.98 3.94
N GLU A 107 -7.40 18.03 4.34
CA GLU A 107 -6.97 19.03 3.38
C GLU A 107 -5.97 18.36 2.43
N THR A 108 -6.42 18.14 1.21
CA THR A 108 -5.61 17.52 0.17
C THR A 108 -5.31 18.53 -0.93
N ARG A 109 -4.03 18.68 -1.21
CA ARG A 109 -3.49 19.52 -2.27
C ARG A 109 -2.81 18.65 -3.32
N ILE A 110 -3.15 18.88 -4.58
CA ILE A 110 -2.57 18.18 -5.72
C ILE A 110 -1.90 19.21 -6.61
N VAL A 111 -0.63 18.97 -6.93
CA VAL A 111 0.18 19.75 -7.85
C VAL A 111 0.60 18.83 -8.98
N ASN A 112 0.11 19.11 -10.19
CA ASN A 112 0.36 18.30 -11.37
C ASN A 112 1.11 19.10 -12.44
N PHE A 113 2.22 18.56 -12.91
CA PHE A 113 3.03 19.12 -13.98
C PHE A 113 3.24 18.06 -15.07
N ASP A 114 2.59 18.26 -16.21
CA ASP A 114 2.68 17.47 -17.45
C ASP A 114 2.36 15.96 -17.35
N ASN A 115 2.22 15.37 -16.16
CA ASN A 115 1.62 14.05 -15.97
C ASN A 115 0.14 14.06 -16.41
N PRO A 116 -0.41 12.89 -16.80
CA PRO A 116 -1.86 12.73 -16.94
C PRO A 116 -2.61 13.28 -15.73
N ALA A 117 -3.75 13.93 -15.98
CA ALA A 117 -4.50 14.61 -14.94
C ALA A 117 -4.94 13.63 -13.85
N PRO A 118 -4.67 13.89 -12.57
CA PRO A 118 -5.08 13.00 -11.48
C PRO A 118 -6.59 12.81 -11.44
N LEU A 119 -7.04 11.58 -11.24
CA LEU A 119 -8.46 11.28 -11.04
C LEU A 119 -8.76 11.34 -9.55
N VAL A 120 -9.68 12.22 -9.16
CA VAL A 120 -10.27 12.23 -7.82
C VAL A 120 -11.63 11.58 -7.92
N ILE A 121 -11.84 10.47 -7.21
CA ILE A 121 -13.09 9.72 -7.22
C ILE A 121 -13.80 9.90 -5.89
N ARG A 122 -15.07 10.30 -5.95
CA ARG A 122 -15.99 10.41 -4.81
C ARG A 122 -17.34 9.83 -5.18
N ASP A 123 -17.92 9.02 -4.30
CA ASP A 123 -19.22 8.37 -4.53
C ASP A 123 -19.29 7.63 -5.88
N CYS A 124 -18.20 6.93 -6.23
CA CYS A 124 -18.02 6.23 -7.51
C CYS A 124 -18.19 7.12 -8.76
N LYS A 125 -17.83 8.40 -8.66
CA LYS A 125 -17.82 9.37 -9.77
C LYS A 125 -16.54 10.19 -9.76
N VAL A 126 -16.09 10.60 -10.94
CA VAL A 126 -14.96 11.54 -11.06
C VAL A 126 -15.38 12.91 -10.56
N LEU A 127 -14.74 13.37 -9.48
CA LEU A 127 -14.91 14.69 -8.91
C LEU A 127 -14.10 15.70 -9.72
N LYS A 128 -14.77 16.74 -10.23
CA LYS A 128 -14.10 17.91 -10.79
C LYS A 128 -13.60 18.79 -9.64
N THR A 129 -12.30 18.79 -9.40
CA THR A 129 -11.68 19.69 -8.42
C THR A 129 -11.53 21.10 -9.01
N ASN A 130 -11.55 22.11 -8.13
CA ASN A 130 -11.23 23.48 -8.53
C ASN A 130 -9.74 23.55 -8.85
N GLN A 131 -9.40 23.52 -10.14
CA GLN A 131 -8.03 23.60 -10.62
C GLN A 131 -7.66 25.05 -10.94
N THR A 132 -6.58 25.52 -10.35
CA THR A 132 -5.90 26.76 -10.73
C THR A 132 -4.71 26.39 -11.61
N LYS A 133 -4.63 27.01 -12.79
CA LYS A 133 -3.52 26.83 -13.72
C LYS A 133 -2.54 27.98 -13.57
N LEU A 134 -1.29 27.65 -13.33
CA LEU A 134 -0.21 28.61 -13.12
C LEU A 134 0.80 28.45 -14.24
N VAL A 135 1.04 29.54 -14.97
CA VAL A 135 1.99 29.52 -16.09
C VAL A 135 3.40 29.64 -15.54
N ILE A 136 4.21 28.60 -15.73
CA ILE A 136 5.63 28.65 -15.38
C ILE A 136 6.42 29.10 -16.61
N ASN A 137 6.93 30.33 -16.56
CA ASN A 137 7.80 30.86 -17.60
C ASN A 137 9.25 30.42 -17.37
N ARG A 138 9.77 29.60 -18.29
CA ARG A 138 11.22 29.39 -18.40
C ARG A 138 11.79 30.43 -19.38
N ARG A 139 13.00 30.95 -19.12
CA ARG A 139 13.63 32.00 -19.94
C ARG A 139 13.81 31.64 -21.44
N VAL A 140 13.60 30.38 -21.87
CA VAL A 140 13.97 29.90 -23.23
C VAL A 140 12.98 28.89 -23.88
N ALA A 141 11.86 28.49 -23.26
CA ALA A 141 10.96 27.47 -23.84
C ALA A 141 9.46 27.73 -23.57
N ARG A 142 8.59 27.12 -24.40
CA ARG A 142 7.11 27.20 -24.41
C ARG A 142 6.50 27.38 -23.00
N LYS A 143 5.45 28.21 -22.90
CA LYS A 143 4.60 28.32 -21.71
C LYS A 143 4.13 26.93 -21.30
N ARG A 144 4.47 26.50 -20.08
CA ARG A 144 3.97 25.27 -19.47
C ARG A 144 3.07 25.63 -18.30
N GLU A 145 2.06 24.80 -18.07
CA GLU A 145 1.05 25.03 -17.05
C GLU A 145 1.25 24.04 -15.90
N LEU A 146 1.33 24.58 -14.69
CA LEU A 146 1.23 23.82 -13.46
C LEU A 146 -0.24 23.82 -13.04
N ALA A 147 -0.85 22.66 -12.92
CA ALA A 147 -2.21 22.54 -12.41
C ALA A 147 -2.17 22.29 -10.90
N CYS A 148 -2.73 23.21 -10.13
CA CYS A 148 -2.87 23.09 -8.68
C CYS A 148 -4.35 22.92 -8.34
N SER A 149 -4.69 21.96 -7.49
CA SER A 149 -6.03 21.86 -6.92
C SER A 149 -5.98 21.57 -5.44
N THR A 150 -6.98 22.08 -4.73
CA THR A 150 -7.17 21.84 -3.31
C THR A 150 -8.59 21.42 -3.08
N PHE A 151 -8.79 20.39 -2.26
CA PHE A 151 -10.11 19.94 -1.86
C PHE A 151 -10.03 19.29 -0.47
N LEU A 152 -11.16 19.24 0.21
CA LEU A 152 -11.30 18.50 1.45
C LEU A 152 -11.69 17.06 1.11
N ALA A 153 -10.78 16.12 1.33
CA ALA A 153 -10.99 14.69 1.19
C ALA A 153 -12.05 14.20 2.18
N ARG A 154 -12.82 13.21 1.73
CA ARG A 154 -13.84 12.54 2.53
C ARG A 154 -13.50 11.07 2.60
N ARG A 155 -14.10 10.42 3.60
CA ARG A 155 -14.08 8.95 3.67
C ARG A 155 -14.63 8.36 2.37
N GLU A 156 -13.96 7.31 1.94
CA GLU A 156 -14.16 6.58 0.70
C GLU A 156 -13.66 7.26 -0.59
N ASP A 157 -13.12 8.48 -0.49
CA ASP A 157 -12.47 9.14 -1.63
C ASP A 157 -11.20 8.39 -2.05
N ARG A 158 -10.92 8.44 -3.35
CA ARG A 158 -9.69 7.91 -3.94
C ARG A 158 -9.05 8.93 -4.85
N ILE A 159 -7.74 9.06 -4.78
CA ILE A 159 -6.94 9.81 -5.75
C ILE A 159 -6.08 8.82 -6.51
N ILE A 160 -6.15 8.88 -7.83
CA ILE A 160 -5.40 7.99 -8.72
C ILE A 160 -4.45 8.84 -9.54
N LEU A 161 -3.15 8.59 -9.36
CA LEU A 161 -2.07 9.17 -10.15
C LEU A 161 -1.60 8.13 -11.14
N MET A 162 -1.22 8.56 -12.34
CA MET A 162 -0.75 7.67 -13.38
C MET A 162 0.34 8.34 -14.22
N SER A 163 1.26 7.54 -14.74
CA SER A 163 2.18 7.96 -15.81
C SER A 163 1.49 7.87 -17.16
N ASP A 164 2.13 8.42 -18.18
CA ASP A 164 1.54 8.42 -19.51
C ASP A 164 1.40 6.99 -20.09
N GLY A 165 2.22 6.02 -19.68
CA GLY A 165 2.08 4.60 -20.01
C GLY A 165 0.70 3.99 -19.68
N ILE A 166 -0.05 4.54 -18.72
CA ILE A 166 -1.47 4.18 -18.52
C ILE A 166 -2.35 4.86 -19.57
N SER A 167 -2.31 6.19 -19.62
CA SER A 167 -3.19 7.02 -20.46
C SER A 167 -3.00 6.83 -21.97
N GLN A 168 -1.81 6.39 -22.36
CA GLN A 168 -1.38 6.13 -23.74
C GLN A 168 -1.36 4.63 -24.05
N SER A 169 -1.77 3.77 -23.12
CA SER A 169 -1.80 2.33 -23.36
C SER A 169 -2.70 1.95 -24.55
N GLY A 170 -2.21 1.05 -25.37
CA GLY A 170 -2.88 0.59 -26.58
C GLY A 170 -2.83 1.55 -27.77
N ILE A 171 -2.08 2.67 -27.71
CA ILE A 171 -1.91 3.56 -28.86
C ILE A 171 -1.51 2.77 -30.11
N GLY A 172 -2.19 3.06 -31.23
CA GLY A 172 -1.97 2.38 -32.51
C GLY A 172 -2.69 1.03 -32.66
N THR A 173 -3.36 0.53 -31.62
CA THR A 173 -4.27 -0.63 -31.75
C THR A 173 -5.63 -0.20 -32.31
N SER A 174 -6.41 -1.15 -32.85
CA SER A 174 -7.76 -0.89 -33.35
C SER A 174 -8.75 -0.48 -32.26
N MET A 175 -8.58 -0.99 -31.04
CA MET A 175 -9.45 -0.66 -29.90
C MET A 175 -9.08 0.67 -29.24
N TYR A 176 -7.80 1.07 -29.25
CA TYR A 176 -7.31 2.29 -28.61
C TYR A 176 -6.39 3.10 -29.54
N PRO A 177 -6.87 3.56 -30.70
CA PRO A 177 -6.02 4.24 -31.67
C PRO A 177 -5.31 5.48 -31.10
N PHE A 178 -5.92 6.15 -30.11
CA PHE A 178 -5.40 7.33 -29.42
C PHE A 178 -5.01 7.07 -27.95
N GLY A 179 -4.95 5.80 -27.53
CA GLY A 179 -4.66 5.42 -26.15
C GLY A 179 -5.91 5.28 -25.27
N TRP A 180 -5.70 4.97 -24.00
CA TRP A 180 -6.74 4.83 -22.99
C TRP A 180 -6.98 6.17 -22.30
N ASP A 181 -7.79 7.02 -22.93
CA ASP A 181 -7.98 8.39 -22.49
C ASP A 181 -8.47 8.53 -21.02
N MET A 182 -8.33 9.74 -20.48
CA MET A 182 -8.66 10.02 -19.08
C MET A 182 -10.14 9.82 -18.74
N ALA A 183 -11.05 10.01 -19.70
CA ALA A 183 -12.48 9.85 -19.47
C ALA A 183 -12.83 8.35 -19.39
N ALA A 184 -12.38 7.55 -20.36
CA ALA A 184 -12.53 6.11 -20.38
C ALA A 184 -11.84 5.44 -19.18
N THR A 185 -10.69 5.95 -18.76
CA THR A 185 -10.00 5.49 -17.54
C THR A 185 -10.85 5.79 -16.29
N GLY A 186 -11.38 7.01 -16.18
CA GLY A 186 -12.26 7.40 -15.08
C GLY A 186 -13.54 6.57 -15.01
N ASP A 187 -14.19 6.34 -16.15
CA ASP A 187 -15.42 5.54 -16.23
C ASP A 187 -15.18 4.08 -15.82
N TRP A 188 -14.06 3.49 -16.28
CA TRP A 188 -13.67 2.13 -15.91
C TRP A 188 -13.43 2.00 -14.40
N VAL A 189 -12.71 2.95 -13.79
CA VAL A 189 -12.49 2.97 -12.34
C VAL A 189 -13.82 3.12 -11.60
N CYS A 190 -14.71 4.00 -12.05
CA CYS A 190 -16.02 4.20 -11.42
C CYS A 190 -16.86 2.92 -11.47
N HIS A 191 -16.86 2.21 -12.60
CA HIS A 191 -17.55 0.93 -12.75
C HIS A 191 -16.98 -0.14 -11.82
N LEU A 192 -15.65 -0.23 -11.72
CA LEU A 192 -14.98 -1.17 -10.83
C LEU A 192 -15.34 -0.90 -9.36
N LEU A 193 -15.38 0.36 -8.95
CA LEU A 193 -15.74 0.76 -7.59
C LEU A 193 -17.22 0.54 -7.27
N GLN A 194 -18.11 0.56 -8.27
CA GLN A 194 -19.52 0.19 -8.07
C GLN A 194 -19.66 -1.30 -7.74
N GLN A 195 -18.84 -2.15 -8.35
CA GLN A 195 -18.84 -3.60 -8.11
C GLN A 195 -18.12 -3.96 -6.81
N GLU A 196 -16.98 -3.32 -6.55
CA GLU A 196 -16.13 -3.58 -5.39
C GLU A 196 -15.79 -2.27 -4.64
N PRO A 197 -16.73 -1.68 -3.87
CA PRO A 197 -16.52 -0.40 -3.19
C PRO A 197 -15.37 -0.40 -2.18
N GLY A 198 -15.02 -1.59 -1.67
CA GLY A 198 -13.93 -1.81 -0.72
C GLY A 198 -12.61 -2.25 -1.34
N ILE A 199 -12.42 -2.15 -2.66
CA ILE A 199 -11.13 -2.51 -3.28
C ILE A 199 -9.98 -1.70 -2.64
N SER A 200 -8.89 -2.38 -2.31
CA SER A 200 -7.70 -1.78 -1.68
C SER A 200 -6.95 -0.89 -2.67
N ALA A 201 -6.09 0.00 -2.17
CA ALA A 201 -5.23 0.81 -3.03
C ALA A 201 -4.26 -0.06 -3.84
N ALA A 202 -3.75 -1.13 -3.22
CA ALA A 202 -2.84 -2.07 -3.85
C ALA A 202 -3.52 -2.86 -4.99
N ASP A 203 -4.74 -3.35 -4.76
CA ASP A 203 -5.47 -4.08 -5.79
C ASP A 203 -5.92 -3.17 -6.93
N LEU A 204 -6.38 -1.94 -6.62
CA LEU A 204 -6.80 -0.99 -7.64
C LEU A 204 -5.63 -0.54 -8.53
N SER A 205 -4.48 -0.20 -7.95
CA SER A 205 -3.27 0.14 -8.71
C SER A 205 -2.77 -1.05 -9.55
N GLY A 206 -2.83 -2.27 -8.99
CA GLY A 206 -2.56 -3.51 -9.71
C GLY A 206 -3.44 -3.70 -10.95
N ARG A 207 -4.77 -3.65 -10.77
CA ARG A 207 -5.73 -3.83 -11.88
C ARG A 207 -5.61 -2.74 -12.95
N MET A 208 -5.29 -1.50 -12.56
CA MET A 208 -5.03 -0.41 -13.50
C MET A 208 -3.83 -0.72 -14.41
N VAL A 209 -2.70 -1.13 -13.83
CA VAL A 209 -1.49 -1.49 -14.61
C VAL A 209 -1.74 -2.74 -15.45
N GLU A 210 -2.43 -3.75 -14.92
CA GLU A 210 -2.80 -4.95 -15.68
C GLU A 210 -3.70 -4.63 -16.87
N ARG A 211 -4.66 -3.71 -16.69
CA ARG A 211 -5.54 -3.26 -17.77
C ARG A 211 -4.76 -2.52 -18.87
N ALA A 212 -3.88 -1.60 -18.48
CA ALA A 212 -3.00 -0.91 -19.44
C ALA A 212 -2.08 -1.88 -20.19
N HIS A 213 -1.49 -2.84 -19.48
CA HIS A 213 -0.67 -3.89 -20.09
C HIS A 213 -1.47 -4.75 -21.08
N ALA A 214 -2.74 -5.05 -20.78
CA ALA A 214 -3.62 -5.75 -21.69
C ALA A 214 -3.99 -4.91 -22.92
N ASN A 215 -4.18 -3.59 -22.78
CA ASN A 215 -4.39 -2.68 -23.90
C ASN A 215 -3.17 -2.69 -24.86
N ASP A 216 -1.97 -2.84 -24.31
CA ASP A 216 -0.69 -3.01 -25.02
C ASP A 216 -0.42 -4.44 -25.52
N ILE A 217 -1.43 -5.32 -25.54
CA ILE A 217 -1.29 -6.73 -25.97
C ILE A 217 -0.19 -7.46 -25.16
N TYR A 218 -0.14 -7.19 -23.86
CA TYR A 218 0.85 -7.73 -22.91
C TYR A 218 2.30 -7.44 -23.31
N SER A 219 2.53 -6.27 -23.91
CA SER A 219 3.85 -5.78 -24.29
C SER A 219 3.96 -4.29 -24.02
N ALA A 220 4.25 -3.91 -22.77
CA ALA A 220 4.34 -2.52 -22.33
C ALA A 220 5.25 -1.68 -23.26
N ASN A 221 4.63 -0.71 -23.95
CA ASN A 221 5.33 0.16 -24.90
C ASN A 221 6.04 1.33 -24.21
N ASP A 222 5.63 1.65 -22.99
CA ASP A 222 6.28 2.62 -22.11
C ASP A 222 6.28 2.17 -20.65
N ASP A 223 7.01 2.89 -19.81
CA ASP A 223 6.96 2.72 -18.37
C ASP A 223 5.55 3.03 -17.85
N THR A 224 4.95 2.06 -17.15
CA THR A 224 3.54 2.09 -16.79
C THR A 224 3.39 2.08 -15.29
N SER A 225 3.01 3.22 -14.71
CA SER A 225 2.89 3.41 -13.27
C SER A 225 1.50 3.92 -12.86
N CYS A 226 0.97 3.36 -11.78
CA CYS A 226 -0.27 3.80 -11.15
C CYS A 226 -0.07 3.87 -9.63
N VAL A 227 -0.53 4.97 -9.03
CA VAL A 227 -0.53 5.19 -7.58
C VAL A 227 -1.95 5.48 -7.15
N VAL A 228 -2.42 4.77 -6.11
CA VAL A 228 -3.74 4.98 -5.52
C VAL A 228 -3.58 5.44 -4.08
N ILE A 229 -4.24 6.54 -3.75
CA ILE A 229 -4.37 7.08 -2.40
C ILE A 229 -5.84 6.92 -2.00
N TYR A 230 -6.12 6.16 -0.96
CA TYR A 230 -7.47 5.78 -0.55
C TYR A 230 -7.74 6.23 0.89
N PHE A 231 -8.66 7.17 1.05
CA PHE A 231 -9.09 7.74 2.33
C PHE A 231 -10.18 6.87 2.93
N ARG A 232 -9.88 6.04 3.94
CA ARG A 232 -10.86 5.06 4.44
C ARG A 232 -10.80 4.86 5.95
N ARG A 233 -11.75 4.07 6.48
CA ARG A 233 -11.60 3.57 7.85
C ARG A 233 -10.45 2.56 7.90
N PRO A 234 -9.59 2.62 8.94
CA PRO A 234 -8.55 1.62 9.11
C PRO A 234 -9.18 0.24 9.26
N ARG A 235 -8.69 -0.70 8.48
CA ARG A 235 -8.93 -2.13 8.66
C ARG A 235 -8.04 -2.60 9.80
N ARG A 236 -8.65 -3.20 10.79
CA ARG A 236 -7.99 -3.60 12.03
C ARG A 236 -7.81 -5.11 12.04
N LEU A 237 -6.61 -5.56 12.36
CA LEU A 237 -6.26 -6.96 12.51
C LEU A 237 -5.71 -7.20 13.91
N LEU A 238 -6.24 -8.19 14.61
CA LEU A 238 -5.67 -8.72 15.84
C LEU A 238 -4.94 -10.02 15.53
N LEU A 239 -3.64 -10.08 15.79
CA LEU A 239 -2.82 -11.28 15.70
C LEU A 239 -2.37 -11.67 17.11
N CYS A 240 -2.95 -12.74 17.65
CA CYS A 240 -2.50 -13.31 18.92
C CYS A 240 -1.51 -14.43 18.67
N SER A 241 -0.40 -14.47 19.39
CA SER A 241 0.54 -15.58 19.30
C SER A 241 1.15 -15.96 20.64
N GLY A 242 1.03 -17.23 21.00
CA GLY A 242 1.53 -17.77 22.26
C GLY A 242 0.55 -17.58 23.43
N PRO A 243 0.54 -18.50 24.40
CA PRO A 243 -0.29 -18.38 25.59
C PRO A 243 0.19 -17.27 26.55
N PRO A 244 -0.71 -16.63 27.32
CA PRO A 244 -0.35 -15.64 28.34
C PRO A 244 0.53 -16.24 29.44
N TYR A 245 1.42 -15.45 30.05
CA TYR A 245 2.35 -15.94 31.08
C TYR A 245 1.64 -16.58 32.27
N HIS A 246 0.58 -15.92 32.75
CA HIS A 246 -0.24 -16.40 33.85
C HIS A 246 -1.56 -16.99 33.34
N ASN A 247 -1.97 -18.15 33.86
CA ASN A 247 -3.29 -18.75 33.58
C ASN A 247 -4.46 -17.77 33.85
N ALA A 248 -4.31 -16.85 34.81
CA ALA A 248 -5.33 -15.85 35.12
C ALA A 248 -5.59 -14.87 33.95
N ASP A 249 -4.62 -14.69 33.05
CA ASP A 249 -4.73 -13.84 31.87
C ASP A 249 -5.37 -14.56 30.67
N ASP A 250 -5.66 -15.87 30.76
CA ASP A 250 -6.37 -16.61 29.72
C ASP A 250 -7.73 -15.98 29.40
N HIS A 251 -8.48 -15.61 30.45
CA HIS A 251 -9.76 -14.92 30.30
C HIS A 251 -9.60 -13.54 29.63
N ARG A 252 -8.49 -12.84 29.94
CA ARG A 252 -8.17 -11.54 29.33
C ARG A 252 -7.89 -11.69 27.84
N LEU A 253 -7.09 -12.68 27.44
CA LEU A 253 -6.84 -13.00 26.03
C LEU A 253 -8.15 -13.27 25.27
N ALA A 254 -9.00 -14.15 25.81
CA ALA A 254 -10.27 -14.50 25.19
C ALA A 254 -11.19 -13.27 25.05
N LYS A 255 -11.28 -12.44 26.09
CA LYS A 255 -12.07 -11.20 26.06
C LYS A 255 -11.57 -10.20 25.03
N ILE A 256 -10.26 -10.03 24.89
CA ILE A 256 -9.67 -9.18 23.83
C ILE A 256 -10.06 -9.71 22.46
N VAL A 257 -9.88 -11.02 22.22
CA VAL A 257 -10.23 -11.64 20.93
C VAL A 257 -11.73 -11.50 20.63
N GLU A 258 -12.61 -11.74 21.60
CA GLU A 258 -14.05 -11.64 21.37
C GLU A 258 -14.51 -10.20 21.10
N SER A 259 -14.06 -9.25 21.92
CA SER A 259 -14.46 -7.83 21.83
C SER A 259 -13.81 -7.05 20.69
N PHE A 260 -12.74 -7.59 20.07
CA PHE A 260 -12.05 -6.88 18.99
C PHE A 260 -12.96 -6.70 17.76
N SER A 261 -13.06 -5.46 17.29
CA SER A 261 -13.78 -5.10 16.06
C SER A 261 -12.80 -5.03 14.90
N GLY A 262 -12.68 -6.13 14.16
CA GLY A 262 -11.77 -6.29 13.03
C GLY A 262 -11.52 -7.77 12.73
N GLN A 263 -10.57 -8.05 11.84
CA GLN A 263 -10.14 -9.41 11.57
C GLN A 263 -9.29 -9.96 12.72
N LYS A 264 -9.37 -11.27 12.96
CA LYS A 264 -8.76 -11.93 14.11
C LYS A 264 -8.00 -13.16 13.67
N VAL A 265 -6.77 -13.30 14.16
CA VAL A 265 -5.89 -14.42 13.86
C VAL A 265 -5.32 -14.97 15.15
N LEU A 266 -5.42 -16.29 15.31
CA LEU A 266 -4.78 -17.02 16.42
C LEU A 266 -3.63 -17.84 15.85
N CYS A 267 -2.41 -17.47 16.21
CA CYS A 267 -1.19 -18.08 15.74
C CYS A 267 -0.56 -18.89 16.87
N GLY A 268 -0.96 -20.15 17.00
CA GLY A 268 -0.57 -21.04 18.11
C GLY A 268 -1.67 -22.02 18.46
N GLY A 269 -1.38 -23.32 18.46
CA GLY A 269 -2.33 -24.36 18.91
C GLY A 269 -2.84 -24.10 20.33
N THR A 270 -1.92 -23.97 21.29
CA THR A 270 -2.25 -23.66 22.70
C THR A 270 -3.01 -22.33 22.85
N THR A 271 -2.70 -21.33 22.01
CA THR A 271 -3.41 -20.04 22.03
C THR A 271 -4.84 -20.19 21.55
N ALA A 272 -5.05 -20.97 20.49
CA ALA A 272 -6.37 -21.28 19.98
C ALA A 272 -7.20 -22.08 20.99
N GLU A 273 -6.61 -23.09 21.64
CA GLU A 273 -7.26 -23.91 22.67
C GLU A 273 -7.72 -23.09 23.88
N ILE A 274 -6.91 -22.15 24.35
CA ILE A 274 -7.30 -21.23 25.44
C ILE A 274 -8.53 -20.42 25.03
N VAL A 275 -8.49 -19.77 23.86
CA VAL A 275 -9.63 -18.98 23.40
C VAL A 275 -10.86 -19.85 23.16
N ALA A 276 -10.70 -21.07 22.66
CA ALA A 276 -11.78 -22.04 22.46
C ALA A 276 -12.45 -22.44 23.78
N ARG A 277 -11.64 -22.76 24.80
CA ARG A 277 -12.11 -23.08 26.15
C ARG A 277 -12.90 -21.93 26.77
N GLU A 278 -12.35 -20.72 26.73
CA GLU A 278 -12.96 -19.54 27.38
C GLU A 278 -14.21 -19.04 26.64
N THR A 279 -14.28 -19.20 25.32
CA THR A 279 -15.43 -18.75 24.52
C THR A 279 -16.48 -19.83 24.27
N GLY A 280 -16.22 -21.08 24.66
CA GLY A 280 -17.09 -22.23 24.41
C GLY A 280 -17.25 -22.58 22.93
N ARG A 281 -16.23 -22.31 22.10
CA ARG A 281 -16.27 -22.53 20.63
C ARG A 281 -15.29 -23.62 20.23
N GLY A 282 -15.71 -24.54 19.36
CA GLY A 282 -14.85 -25.59 18.83
C GLY A 282 -13.83 -25.09 17.80
N ILE A 283 -12.72 -25.84 17.67
CA ILE A 283 -11.70 -25.67 16.63
C ILE A 283 -11.83 -26.84 15.65
N GLU A 284 -11.94 -26.54 14.36
CA GLU A 284 -11.99 -27.53 13.29
C GLU A 284 -10.71 -27.48 12.48
N VAL A 285 -10.01 -28.61 12.33
CA VAL A 285 -8.78 -28.70 11.53
C VAL A 285 -9.13 -28.89 10.06
N SER A 286 -8.65 -28.01 9.19
CA SER A 286 -8.92 -28.07 7.75
C SER A 286 -7.90 -28.94 7.03
N LEU A 287 -8.22 -30.23 6.87
CA LEU A 287 -7.36 -31.21 6.18
C LEU A 287 -7.09 -30.88 4.70
N GLU A 288 -7.93 -30.05 4.06
CA GLU A 288 -7.77 -29.58 2.67
C GLU A 288 -6.47 -28.80 2.39
N THR A 289 -5.80 -28.33 3.45
CA THR A 289 -4.55 -27.55 3.34
C THR A 289 -3.30 -28.34 3.69
N MET A 290 -3.44 -29.65 3.95
CA MET A 290 -2.31 -30.54 4.20
C MET A 290 -1.44 -30.66 2.94
N SER A 291 -0.17 -30.30 3.09
CA SER A 291 0.89 -30.47 2.08
C SER A 291 2.16 -30.91 2.81
N ASP A 292 3.09 -31.58 2.11
CA ASP A 292 4.32 -32.09 2.71
C ASP A 292 5.08 -30.99 3.46
N GLY A 293 5.20 -31.16 4.79
CA GLY A 293 5.90 -30.23 5.67
C GLY A 293 5.16 -28.93 6.02
N ILE A 294 3.90 -28.76 5.60
CA ILE A 294 3.08 -27.57 5.91
C ILE A 294 1.94 -27.97 6.86
N PRO A 295 1.93 -27.48 8.11
CA PRO A 295 0.84 -27.72 9.04
C PRO A 295 -0.50 -27.20 8.51
N PRO A 296 -1.62 -27.93 8.73
CA PRO A 296 -2.93 -27.49 8.26
C PRO A 296 -3.38 -26.22 8.97
N VAL A 297 -4.19 -25.40 8.29
CA VAL A 297 -4.90 -24.30 8.96
C VAL A 297 -6.08 -24.85 9.74
N SER A 298 -6.39 -24.23 10.88
CA SER A 298 -7.59 -24.53 11.64
C SER A 298 -8.61 -23.40 11.47
N ARG A 299 -9.88 -23.71 11.69
CA ARG A 299 -10.99 -22.76 11.66
C ARG A 299 -11.65 -22.71 13.04
N MET A 300 -12.05 -21.52 13.43
CA MET A 300 -12.77 -21.28 14.67
C MET A 300 -13.80 -20.19 14.42
N LYS A 301 -15.04 -20.39 14.86
CA LYS A 301 -16.11 -19.41 14.63
C LYS A 301 -15.75 -18.06 15.26
N GLY A 302 -15.79 -17.00 14.45
CA GLY A 302 -15.44 -15.64 14.87
C GLY A 302 -13.94 -15.34 14.90
N VAL A 303 -13.12 -16.21 14.29
CA VAL A 303 -11.69 -15.99 14.01
C VAL A 303 -11.46 -16.24 12.52
N ASP A 304 -10.75 -15.33 11.84
CA ASP A 304 -10.53 -15.40 10.39
C ASP A 304 -9.48 -16.45 10.00
N LEU A 305 -8.49 -16.70 10.85
CA LEU A 305 -7.42 -17.66 10.58
C LEU A 305 -6.84 -18.22 11.88
N VAL A 306 -6.67 -19.55 11.95
CA VAL A 306 -5.92 -20.22 13.02
C VAL A 306 -4.73 -20.97 12.41
N THR A 307 -3.53 -20.73 12.92
CA THR A 307 -2.27 -21.32 12.40
C THR A 307 -1.45 -21.95 13.52
N GLU A 308 -0.40 -22.68 13.14
CA GLU A 308 0.43 -23.47 14.05
C GLU A 308 1.16 -22.62 15.11
N GLY A 309 1.67 -21.44 14.75
CA GLY A 309 2.36 -20.56 15.70
C GLY A 309 3.66 -19.98 15.18
N VAL A 310 4.74 -20.15 15.94
CA VAL A 310 6.03 -19.49 15.71
C VAL A 310 6.63 -19.86 14.36
N LEU A 311 6.43 -21.09 13.85
CA LEU A 311 6.94 -21.49 12.53
C LEU A 311 6.28 -20.67 11.41
N THR A 312 4.96 -20.47 11.51
CA THR A 312 4.21 -19.63 10.56
C THR A 312 4.71 -18.19 10.60
N LEU A 313 4.91 -17.63 11.80
CA LEU A 313 5.46 -16.27 11.96
C LEU A 313 6.88 -16.15 11.40
N GLY A 314 7.73 -17.15 11.62
CA GLY A 314 9.08 -17.19 11.06
C GLY A 314 9.07 -17.12 9.53
N ARG A 315 8.18 -17.90 8.88
CA ARG A 315 8.03 -17.89 7.42
C ARG A 315 7.48 -16.56 6.90
N VAL A 316 6.50 -15.98 7.60
CA VAL A 316 5.98 -14.64 7.28
C VAL A 316 7.08 -13.58 7.38
N SER A 317 7.88 -13.61 8.45
CA SER A 317 8.97 -12.66 8.64
C SER A 317 10.01 -12.74 7.53
N ALA A 318 10.38 -13.94 7.08
CA ALA A 318 11.33 -14.12 5.98
C ALA A 318 10.79 -13.53 4.66
N ARG A 319 9.52 -13.82 4.33
CA ARG A 319 8.89 -13.30 3.11
C ARG A 319 8.71 -11.79 3.12
N LEU A 320 8.40 -11.20 4.27
CA LEU A 320 8.31 -9.73 4.40
C LEU A 320 9.68 -9.06 4.16
N GLU A 321 10.76 -9.70 4.59
CA GLU A 321 12.14 -9.24 4.43
C GLU A 321 12.64 -9.37 2.98
N GLU A 322 12.34 -10.48 2.31
CA GLU A 322 12.62 -10.69 0.88
C GLU A 322 11.85 -9.70 -0.01
N GLY A 323 10.67 -9.28 0.43
CA GLY A 323 9.76 -8.43 -0.33
C GLY A 323 8.64 -9.26 -0.96
N VAL A 324 7.40 -8.89 -0.66
CA VAL A 324 6.22 -9.64 -1.12
C VAL A 324 5.68 -9.05 -2.41
N SER A 325 5.67 -9.85 -3.48
CA SER A 325 4.95 -9.51 -4.71
C SER A 325 3.44 -9.65 -4.52
N LEU A 326 2.69 -8.60 -4.83
CA LEU A 326 1.23 -8.62 -4.84
C LEU A 326 0.69 -9.00 -6.24
N PRO A 327 -0.42 -9.77 -6.32
CA PRO A 327 -1.13 -10.40 -5.21
C PRO A 327 -0.35 -11.57 -4.60
N VAL A 328 -0.50 -11.78 -3.28
CA VAL A 328 0.18 -12.89 -2.57
C VAL A 328 -0.32 -14.23 -3.10
N LYS A 329 0.57 -14.97 -3.74
CA LYS A 329 0.31 -16.34 -4.23
C LYS A 329 0.55 -17.36 -3.12
N GLY A 330 -0.26 -18.41 -3.10
CA GLY A 330 -0.14 -19.56 -2.20
C GLY A 330 -1.38 -19.80 -1.34
N ARG A 331 -1.60 -21.08 -0.99
CA ARG A 331 -2.71 -21.53 -0.14
C ARG A 331 -2.27 -21.92 1.28
N ASP A 332 -0.98 -21.85 1.57
CA ASP A 332 -0.42 -22.16 2.88
C ASP A 332 -0.77 -21.11 3.94
N ALA A 333 -0.60 -21.47 5.22
CA ALA A 333 -0.89 -20.62 6.38
C ALA A 333 -0.13 -19.29 6.34
N ALA A 334 1.13 -19.27 5.91
CA ALA A 334 1.92 -18.05 5.84
C ALA A 334 1.42 -17.12 4.72
N SER A 335 1.04 -17.67 3.56
CA SER A 335 0.40 -16.91 2.47
C SER A 335 -0.96 -16.34 2.89
N ALA A 336 -1.76 -17.08 3.66
CA ALA A 336 -3.03 -16.58 4.20
C ALA A 336 -2.81 -15.45 5.22
N LEU A 337 -1.86 -15.62 6.15
CA LEU A 337 -1.51 -14.59 7.13
C LEU A 337 -0.92 -13.34 6.46
N LEU A 338 -0.05 -13.49 5.46
CA LEU A 338 0.47 -12.36 4.67
C LEU A 338 -0.63 -11.57 4.01
N ARG A 339 -1.65 -12.22 3.42
CA ARG A 339 -2.80 -11.52 2.85
C ARG A 339 -3.53 -10.70 3.90
N LEU A 340 -3.76 -11.26 5.09
CA LEU A 340 -4.41 -10.54 6.19
C LEU A 340 -3.56 -9.35 6.66
N LEU A 341 -2.25 -9.54 6.88
CA LEU A 341 -1.34 -8.48 7.33
C LEU A 341 -1.25 -7.34 6.29
N LEU A 342 -1.13 -7.68 5.00
CA LEU A 342 -0.97 -6.66 3.95
C LEU A 342 -2.30 -5.97 3.60
N ASN A 343 -3.45 -6.61 3.81
CA ASN A 343 -4.77 -6.02 3.56
C ASN A 343 -5.35 -5.21 4.72
N ASN A 344 -4.75 -5.31 5.91
CA ASN A 344 -5.13 -4.50 7.08
C ASN A 344 -4.14 -3.35 7.29
N ASP A 345 -4.58 -2.32 8.01
CA ASP A 345 -3.85 -1.07 8.19
C ASP A 345 -3.28 -0.96 9.60
N GLN A 346 -4.14 -1.27 10.58
CA GLN A 346 -3.83 -1.27 12.00
C GLN A 346 -3.73 -2.70 12.49
N ILE A 347 -2.53 -3.09 12.89
CA ILE A 347 -2.23 -4.46 13.28
C ILE A 347 -1.88 -4.46 14.76
N TYR A 348 -2.69 -5.17 15.55
CA TYR A 348 -2.51 -5.36 16.98
C TYR A 348 -1.88 -6.73 17.18
N LEU A 349 -0.61 -6.74 17.55
CA LEU A 349 0.15 -7.93 17.86
C LEU A 349 0.07 -8.18 19.37
N LEU A 350 -0.56 -9.27 19.76
CA LEU A 350 -0.67 -9.70 21.15
C LEU A 350 0.16 -10.96 21.35
N ALA A 351 1.34 -10.82 21.95
CA ALA A 351 2.31 -11.90 22.08
C ALA A 351 2.34 -12.44 23.51
N GLY A 352 1.94 -13.70 23.67
CA GLY A 352 2.04 -14.42 24.92
C GLY A 352 3.49 -14.83 25.24
N THR A 353 3.87 -14.69 26.51
CA THR A 353 5.22 -14.93 27.02
C THR A 353 5.39 -16.24 27.77
N ARG A 354 4.37 -17.11 27.77
CA ARG A 354 4.46 -18.42 28.42
C ARG A 354 5.21 -19.46 27.61
N ILE A 355 5.94 -20.29 28.35
CA ILE A 355 6.64 -21.48 27.87
C ILE A 355 5.62 -22.58 27.58
N ASN A 356 5.71 -23.22 26.41
CA ASN A 356 4.78 -24.27 26.02
C ASN A 356 5.12 -25.56 26.81
N GLU A 357 4.32 -25.91 27.81
CA GLU A 357 4.56 -27.08 28.69
C GLU A 357 4.50 -28.43 27.93
N ALA A 358 3.88 -28.46 26.75
CA ALA A 358 3.75 -29.64 25.89
C ALA A 358 5.05 -30.07 25.18
N HIS A 359 6.08 -29.21 25.14
CA HIS A 359 7.40 -29.53 24.59
C HIS A 359 8.46 -29.38 25.67
N GLN A 360 8.77 -30.46 26.40
CA GLN A 360 9.92 -30.52 27.33
C GLN A 360 11.24 -30.66 26.55
N ASP A 361 11.61 -29.67 25.75
CA ASP A 361 12.86 -29.63 25.00
C ASP A 361 13.84 -28.62 25.65
N PRO A 362 15.10 -28.97 25.95
CA PRO A 362 16.09 -28.03 26.51
C PRO A 362 16.36 -26.78 25.66
N SER A 363 15.82 -26.67 24.45
CA SER A 363 15.80 -25.46 23.62
C SER A 363 14.72 -24.42 23.97
N LEU A 364 13.87 -24.64 24.99
CA LEU A 364 12.76 -23.76 25.40
C LEU A 364 13.09 -22.27 25.63
N PRO A 365 14.25 -21.87 26.20
CA PRO A 365 14.62 -20.44 26.28
C PRO A 365 14.77 -19.80 24.90
N VAL A 366 15.21 -20.60 23.91
CA VAL A 366 15.42 -20.18 22.53
C VAL A 366 14.07 -19.91 21.84
N GLU A 367 13.04 -20.72 22.08
CA GLU A 367 11.73 -20.54 21.40
C GLU A 367 11.01 -19.24 21.81
N LEU A 368 11.08 -18.87 23.10
CA LEU A 368 10.56 -17.59 23.59
C LEU A 368 11.32 -16.39 23.02
N GLU A 369 12.65 -16.48 23.00
CA GLU A 369 13.49 -15.46 22.34
C GLU A 369 13.18 -15.36 20.85
N ILE A 370 13.00 -16.50 20.16
CA ILE A 370 12.60 -16.56 18.76
C ILE A 370 11.24 -15.85 18.58
N ARG A 371 10.21 -16.16 19.38
CA ARG A 371 8.89 -15.51 19.23
C ARG A 371 8.97 -14.00 19.43
N ARG A 372 9.61 -13.53 20.52
CA ARG A 372 9.74 -12.09 20.79
C ARG A 372 10.51 -11.37 19.68
N ASN A 373 11.58 -11.98 19.17
CA ASN A 373 12.39 -11.41 18.10
C ASN A 373 11.64 -11.40 16.76
N VAL A 374 10.95 -12.49 16.42
CA VAL A 374 10.16 -12.61 15.18
C VAL A 374 9.01 -11.59 15.17
N VAL A 375 8.26 -11.45 16.26
CA VAL A 375 7.14 -10.49 16.33
C VAL A 375 7.63 -9.04 16.24
N LYS A 376 8.74 -8.70 16.91
CA LYS A 376 9.38 -7.38 16.77
C LYS A 376 9.89 -7.12 15.35
N LYS A 377 10.46 -8.14 14.70
CA LYS A 377 10.92 -8.04 13.31
C LYS A 377 9.76 -7.82 12.35
N ILE A 378 8.66 -8.57 12.50
CA ILE A 378 7.43 -8.39 11.72
C ILE A 378 6.89 -6.96 11.89
N LYS A 379 6.79 -6.48 13.14
CA LYS A 379 6.37 -5.09 13.42
C LYS A 379 7.19 -4.09 12.60
N ARG A 380 8.52 -4.15 12.74
CA ARG A 380 9.43 -3.23 12.05
C ARG A 380 9.28 -3.32 10.53
N LEU A 381 9.21 -4.52 9.96
CA LEU A 381 9.08 -4.70 8.52
C LEU A 381 7.77 -4.10 7.99
N LEU A 382 6.66 -4.29 8.71
CA LEU A 382 5.34 -3.76 8.34
C LEU A 382 5.29 -2.23 8.41
N GLU A 383 5.90 -1.63 9.43
CA GLU A 383 6.00 -0.17 9.59
C GLU A 383 6.93 0.44 8.52
N ASP A 384 8.15 -0.06 8.39
CA ASP A 384 9.21 0.52 7.55
C ASP A 384 8.96 0.34 6.05
N ARG A 385 8.46 -0.83 5.62
CA ARG A 385 8.34 -1.18 4.19
C ARG A 385 6.92 -1.14 3.63
N TYR A 386 5.92 -1.35 4.48
CA TYR A 386 4.52 -1.50 4.03
C TYR A 386 3.59 -0.42 4.62
N LEU A 387 4.14 0.58 5.31
CA LEU A 387 3.43 1.75 5.82
C LEU A 387 2.22 1.40 6.72
N LYS A 388 2.32 0.30 7.47
CA LYS A 388 1.29 -0.16 8.41
C LYS A 388 1.47 0.47 9.78
N GLU A 389 0.38 0.59 10.53
CA GLU A 389 0.40 0.99 11.93
C GLU A 389 0.37 -0.27 12.80
N VAL A 390 1.41 -0.50 13.61
CA VAL A 390 1.56 -1.76 14.35
C VAL A 390 1.71 -1.52 15.85
N HIS A 391 0.74 -2.00 16.62
CA HIS A 391 0.77 -2.01 18.08
C HIS A 391 1.23 -3.38 18.57
N LEU A 392 2.18 -3.43 19.51
CA LEU A 392 2.71 -4.67 20.06
C LEU A 392 2.58 -4.65 21.57
N ASP A 393 1.78 -5.58 22.09
CA ASP A 393 1.60 -5.83 23.52
C ASP A 393 2.03 -7.25 23.88
N PHE A 394 2.59 -7.41 25.09
CA PHE A 394 2.94 -8.71 25.65
C PHE A 394 1.96 -9.08 26.77
N ILE A 395 1.58 -10.35 26.84
CA ILE A 395 0.70 -10.93 27.87
C ILE A 395 1.24 -12.22 28.46
#